data_AF-A0A2V9EJG5-F1
#
_entry.id   AF-A0A2V9EJG5-F1
#
_cell.length_a   1.000
_cell.length_b   1.000
_cell.length_c   1.000
_cell.angle_alpha   90.00
_cell.angle_beta   90.00
_cell.angle_gamma   90.00
#
_symmetry.space_group_name_H-M   'P 1'
#
loop_
_entity.id
_entity.type
_entity.pdbx_description
1 polymer ?
#
loop_
_entity_poly.entity_id
_entity_poly.type
_entity_poly.pdbx_seq_one_letter_code
_entity_poly.pdbx_strand_id
1 'polypeptide(L)'
;MPNAFWPEWIIARLTDRSRAAAIVGDLFEGAAEQGTVWFWLSVTGILLSLSWRSLIGSVTGFFGLYFVHALPMPLYSVHAVHRPPELWVPFFGFLGALCMVLWVAAPYAAVRYGFRDSFAQLALMLCALVTTVIFYWWIPAVDVTCLAVALSILFCSGLFAEWRRAFLALAVALALGLGGVRFIWELSLVSATLSSRIRDSLPLFAVALQTTACGWMHRLLFQPNQQGSGIEPAA
;
A
#
# COMPACT_ATOMS: atom_id res chain seq x y z
N MET A 1 1.43 -15.29 -37.25
CA MET A 1 2.16 -14.31 -36.43
C MET A 1 1.99 -14.67 -34.96
N PRO A 2 2.87 -15.50 -34.39
CA PRO A 2 2.66 -15.99 -33.04
C PRO A 2 3.43 -15.12 -32.04
N ASN A 3 2.69 -14.55 -31.08
CA ASN A 3 3.15 -14.08 -29.77
C ASN A 3 3.30 -12.57 -29.51
N ALA A 4 2.75 -11.67 -30.35
CA ALA A 4 2.56 -10.25 -29.97
C ALA A 4 1.56 -10.06 -28.82
N PHE A 5 0.61 -10.99 -28.72
CA PHE A 5 -0.44 -10.98 -27.72
C PHE A 5 0.08 -10.99 -26.28
N TRP A 6 1.10 -11.82 -25.99
CA TRP A 6 1.65 -11.94 -24.64
C TRP A 6 2.33 -10.66 -24.13
N PRO A 7 3.31 -10.06 -24.82
CA PRO A 7 3.95 -8.82 -24.38
C PRO A 7 2.96 -7.66 -24.31
N GLU A 8 2.04 -7.53 -25.28
CA GLU A 8 0.99 -6.51 -25.21
C GLU A 8 0.09 -6.71 -23.98
N TRP A 9 -0.35 -7.94 -23.72
CA TRP A 9 -1.18 -8.27 -22.56
C TRP A 9 -0.48 -7.98 -21.24
N ILE A 10 0.82 -8.32 -21.12
CA ILE A 10 1.59 -8.05 -19.89
C ILE A 10 1.78 -6.54 -19.71
N ILE A 11 2.21 -5.81 -20.75
CA ILE A 11 2.46 -4.37 -20.67
C ILE A 11 1.15 -3.62 -20.42
N ALA A 12 0.03 -4.03 -21.03
CA ALA A 12 -1.29 -3.44 -20.81
C ALA A 12 -1.83 -3.61 -19.38
N ARG A 13 -1.21 -4.46 -18.54
CA ARG A 13 -1.54 -4.51 -17.09
C ARG A 13 -0.88 -3.38 -16.30
N LEU A 14 0.17 -2.77 -16.85
CA LEU A 14 0.98 -1.74 -16.22
C LEU A 14 0.78 -0.35 -16.84
N THR A 15 0.25 -0.27 -18.06
CA THR A 15 0.00 0.98 -18.81
C THR A 15 -1.31 0.90 -19.60
N ASP A 16 -1.70 2.00 -20.24
CA ASP A 16 -2.88 2.03 -21.11
C ASP A 16 -2.72 1.12 -22.32
N ARG A 17 -3.82 0.48 -22.74
CA ARG A 17 -3.80 -0.51 -23.81
C ARG A 17 -3.30 0.05 -25.14
N SER A 18 -3.68 1.29 -25.47
CA SER A 18 -3.20 1.99 -26.68
C SER A 18 -1.69 2.22 -26.62
N ARG A 19 -1.18 2.62 -25.46
CA ARG A 19 0.25 2.86 -25.23
C ARG A 19 1.04 1.55 -25.22
N ALA A 20 0.46 0.48 -24.68
CA ALA A 20 1.05 -0.86 -24.73
C ALA A 20 1.18 -1.37 -26.16
N ALA A 21 0.13 -1.22 -26.98
CA ALA A 21 0.16 -1.59 -28.39
C ALA A 21 1.20 -0.77 -29.17
N ALA A 22 1.30 0.53 -28.94
CA ALA A 22 2.31 1.38 -29.55
C ALA A 22 3.75 0.97 -29.17
N ILE A 23 4.02 0.70 -27.89
CA ILE A 23 5.32 0.24 -27.41
C ILE A 23 5.68 -1.11 -28.02
N VAL A 24 4.73 -2.06 -28.07
CA VAL A 24 4.97 -3.39 -28.64
C VAL A 24 5.19 -3.32 -30.15
N GLY A 25 4.47 -2.43 -30.85
CA GLY A 25 4.68 -2.16 -32.28
C GLY A 25 6.10 -1.67 -32.57
N ASP A 26 6.56 -0.65 -31.83
CA ASP A 26 7.92 -0.10 -31.94
C ASP A 26 8.99 -1.17 -31.66
N LEU A 27 8.77 -2.00 -30.63
CA LEU A 27 9.66 -3.12 -30.32
C LEU A 27 9.70 -4.20 -31.42
N PHE A 28 8.59 -4.41 -32.14
CA PHE A 28 8.53 -5.39 -33.23
C PHE A 28 9.30 -4.93 -34.47
N GLU A 29 9.25 -3.64 -34.78
CA GLU A 29 10.04 -3.06 -35.87
C GLU A 29 11.54 -3.28 -35.61
N GLY A 30 12.01 -3.05 -34.39
CA GLY A 30 13.40 -3.32 -33.99
C GLY A 30 13.76 -4.81 -33.85
N ALA A 31 12.80 -5.67 -33.52
CA ALA A 31 13.03 -7.11 -33.33
C ALA A 31 13.39 -7.83 -34.64
N ALA A 32 12.90 -7.34 -35.78
CA ALA A 32 13.24 -7.89 -37.09
C ALA A 32 14.73 -7.77 -37.41
N GLU A 33 15.40 -6.73 -36.89
CA GLU A 33 16.82 -6.46 -37.13
C GLU A 33 17.74 -7.08 -36.06
N GLN A 34 17.30 -7.10 -34.78
CA GLN A 34 18.17 -7.43 -33.63
C GLN A 34 17.85 -8.79 -32.99
N GLY A 35 16.79 -9.46 -33.42
CA GLY A 35 16.42 -10.81 -33.02
C GLY A 35 15.62 -10.91 -31.72
N THR A 36 15.14 -12.14 -31.43
CA THR A 36 14.17 -12.43 -30.38
C THR A 36 14.70 -12.18 -28.95
N VAL A 37 16.00 -12.40 -28.71
CA VAL A 37 16.59 -12.18 -27.38
C VAL A 37 16.58 -10.70 -27.01
N TRP A 38 16.93 -9.83 -27.97
CA TRP A 38 16.90 -8.39 -27.78
C TRP A 38 15.47 -7.90 -27.47
N PHE A 39 14.48 -8.39 -28.22
CA PHE A 39 13.07 -8.08 -27.97
C PHE A 39 12.65 -8.37 -26.53
N TRP A 40 12.90 -9.59 -26.03
CA TRP A 40 12.53 -9.95 -24.66
C TRP A 40 13.31 -9.17 -23.60
N LEU A 41 14.56 -8.82 -23.86
CA LEU A 41 15.36 -7.99 -22.95
C LEU A 41 14.78 -6.58 -22.87
N SER A 42 14.40 -5.98 -23.99
CA SER A 42 13.74 -4.67 -24.05
C SER A 42 12.37 -4.68 -23.37
N VAL A 43 11.54 -5.71 -23.62
CA VAL A 43 10.27 -5.92 -22.90
C VAL A 43 10.50 -6.00 -21.39
N THR A 44 11.49 -6.78 -20.96
CA THR A 44 11.83 -6.94 -19.53
C THR A 44 12.33 -5.62 -18.93
N GLY A 45 13.15 -4.85 -19.66
CA GLY A 45 13.60 -3.53 -19.24
C GLY A 45 12.45 -2.54 -19.06
N ILE A 46 11.47 -2.54 -19.97
CA ILE A 46 10.26 -1.73 -19.87
C ILE A 46 9.43 -2.15 -18.65
N LEU A 47 9.18 -3.45 -18.48
CA LEU A 47 8.46 -3.98 -17.32
C LEU A 47 9.17 -3.61 -16.01
N LEU A 48 10.49 -3.71 -15.96
CA LEU A 48 11.29 -3.36 -14.80
C LEU A 48 11.20 -1.86 -14.51
N SER A 49 11.32 -0.99 -15.53
CA SER A 49 11.18 0.47 -15.35
C SER A 49 9.80 0.87 -14.84
N LEU A 50 8.74 0.20 -15.31
CA LEU A 50 7.35 0.45 -14.90
C LEU A 50 7.05 -0.08 -13.50
N SER A 51 7.62 -1.24 -13.14
CA SER A 51 7.34 -1.92 -11.86
C SER A 51 8.30 -1.54 -10.73
N TRP A 52 9.49 -1.01 -11.03
CA TRP A 52 10.56 -0.67 -10.09
C TRP A 52 10.05 0.15 -8.89
N ARG A 53 9.26 1.21 -9.14
CA ARG A 53 8.71 2.05 -8.05
C ARG A 53 7.78 1.27 -7.13
N SER A 54 7.00 0.34 -7.68
CA SER A 54 6.13 -0.54 -6.88
C SER A 54 6.96 -1.56 -6.11
N LEU A 55 8.02 -2.11 -6.71
CA LEU A 55 8.90 -3.08 -6.06
C LEU A 55 9.65 -2.45 -4.88
N ILE A 56 10.27 -1.27 -5.08
CA ILE A 56 10.89 -0.53 -3.98
C ILE A 56 9.85 -0.23 -2.92
N GLY A 57 8.68 0.29 -3.31
CA GLY A 57 7.63 0.63 -2.35
C GLY A 57 7.25 -0.57 -1.49
N SER A 58 7.11 -1.75 -2.09
CA SER A 58 6.80 -2.99 -1.36
C SER A 58 7.94 -3.41 -0.43
N VAL A 59 9.19 -3.28 -0.87
CA VAL A 59 10.38 -3.53 -0.03
C VAL A 59 10.43 -2.56 1.15
N THR A 60 10.16 -1.27 0.93
CA THR A 60 10.11 -0.26 2.00
C THR A 60 8.97 -0.54 2.98
N GLY A 61 7.79 -0.95 2.48
CA GLY A 61 6.68 -1.39 3.33
C GLY A 61 7.03 -2.60 4.18
N PHE A 62 7.77 -3.57 3.63
CA PHE A 62 8.27 -4.72 4.38
C PHE A 62 9.25 -4.30 5.48
N PHE A 63 10.18 -3.38 5.20
CA PHE A 63 11.06 -2.82 6.23
C PHE A 63 10.28 -2.04 7.30
N GLY A 64 9.19 -1.36 6.94
CA GLY A 64 8.29 -0.72 7.90
C GLY A 64 7.66 -1.73 8.86
N LEU A 65 7.17 -2.87 8.35
CA LEU A 65 6.66 -3.96 9.18
C LEU A 65 7.74 -4.54 10.11
N TYR A 66 8.95 -4.75 9.58
CA TYR A 66 10.09 -5.22 10.36
C TYR A 66 10.45 -4.22 11.49
N PHE A 67 10.42 -2.92 11.20
CA PHE A 67 10.65 -1.88 12.18
C PHE A 67 9.62 -1.92 13.31
N VAL A 68 8.33 -2.04 12.99
CA VAL A 68 7.28 -2.20 14.01
C VAL A 68 7.46 -3.48 14.84
N HIS A 69 7.94 -4.57 14.21
CA HIS A 69 8.30 -5.80 14.92
C HIS A 69 9.59 -5.71 15.75
N ALA A 70 10.44 -4.71 15.54
CA ALA A 70 11.60 -4.41 16.39
C ALA A 70 11.26 -3.43 17.53
N LEU A 71 10.19 -2.64 17.37
CA LEU A 71 9.61 -1.79 18.41
C LEU A 71 8.85 -2.47 19.59
N PRO A 72 8.62 -3.80 19.68
CA PRO A 72 7.98 -4.42 20.84
C PRO A 72 8.77 -4.18 22.12
N MET A 73 10.11 -4.14 22.07
CA MET A 73 10.93 -3.90 23.26
C MET A 73 10.63 -2.55 23.92
N PRO A 74 10.62 -1.42 23.19
CA PRO A 74 10.17 -0.14 23.75
C PRO A 74 8.67 -0.08 24.03
N LEU A 75 7.83 -0.79 23.27
CA LEU A 75 6.39 -0.87 23.56
C LEU A 75 6.10 -1.58 24.88
N TYR A 76 6.69 -2.75 25.11
CA TYR A 76 6.53 -3.51 26.34
C TYR A 76 7.16 -2.80 27.53
N SER A 77 8.28 -2.09 27.35
CA SER A 77 8.85 -1.29 28.44
C SER A 77 7.95 -0.11 28.80
N VAL A 78 7.41 0.61 27.82
CA VAL A 78 6.42 1.67 28.04
C VAL A 78 5.16 1.10 28.70
N HIS A 79 4.63 -0.03 28.25
CA HIS A 79 3.44 -0.66 28.85
C HIS A 79 3.71 -1.24 30.24
N ALA A 80 4.96 -1.62 30.54
CA ALA A 80 5.34 -2.08 31.87
C ALA A 80 5.42 -0.93 32.87
N VAL A 81 5.90 0.25 32.43
CA VAL A 81 6.00 1.45 33.27
C VAL A 81 4.65 2.19 33.36
N HIS A 82 3.94 2.26 32.25
CA HIS A 82 2.63 2.89 32.10
C HIS A 82 1.64 1.81 31.65
N ARG A 83 1.17 1.00 32.60
CA ARG A 83 0.21 -0.06 32.28
C ARG A 83 -1.13 0.59 31.92
N PRO A 84 -1.67 0.37 30.70
CA PRO A 84 -2.98 0.89 30.37
C PRO A 84 -4.05 0.25 31.26
N PRO A 85 -5.12 0.98 31.60
CA PRO A 85 -6.28 0.40 32.26
C PRO A 85 -6.76 -0.84 31.50
N GLU A 86 -7.26 -1.87 32.20
CA GLU A 86 -7.70 -3.13 31.54
C GLU A 86 -8.75 -2.89 30.45
N LEU A 87 -9.61 -1.89 30.65
CA LEU A 87 -10.61 -1.44 29.67
C LEU A 87 -10.00 -0.92 28.36
N TRP A 88 -8.76 -0.45 28.37
CA TRP A 88 -8.07 0.16 27.22
C TRP A 88 -7.21 -0.85 26.45
N VAL A 89 -6.95 -2.04 27.01
CA VAL A 89 -6.20 -3.12 26.35
C VAL A 89 -6.73 -3.45 24.94
N PRO A 90 -8.04 -3.66 24.71
CA PRO A 90 -8.53 -3.93 23.35
C PRO A 90 -8.32 -2.75 22.40
N PHE A 91 -8.42 -1.52 22.90
CA PHE A 91 -8.19 -0.30 22.11
C PHE A 91 -6.73 -0.23 21.64
N PHE A 92 -5.76 -0.43 22.54
CA PHE A 92 -4.34 -0.47 22.15
C PHE A 92 -4.00 -1.66 21.25
N GLY A 93 -4.66 -2.81 21.43
CA GLY A 93 -4.53 -3.94 20.51
C GLY A 93 -4.98 -3.60 19.09
N PHE A 94 -6.12 -2.93 18.95
CA PHE A 94 -6.60 -2.42 17.66
C PHE A 94 -5.65 -1.36 17.08
N LEU A 95 -5.22 -0.41 17.90
CA LEU A 95 -4.33 0.67 17.50
C LEU A 95 -2.96 0.13 17.03
N GLY A 96 -2.44 -0.89 17.71
CA GLY A 96 -1.22 -1.60 17.31
C GLY A 96 -1.37 -2.32 15.97
N ALA A 97 -2.48 -3.03 15.74
CA ALA A 97 -2.76 -3.65 14.44
C ALA A 97 -2.89 -2.59 13.33
N LEU A 98 -3.58 -1.48 13.60
CA LEU A 98 -3.70 -0.36 12.68
C LEU A 98 -2.33 0.26 12.36
N CYS A 99 -1.48 0.41 13.39
CA CYS A 99 -0.11 0.89 13.25
C CYS A 99 0.70 -0.01 12.32
N MET A 100 0.67 -1.34 12.49
CA MET A 100 1.36 -2.27 11.59
C MET A 100 0.95 -2.07 10.12
N VAL A 101 -0.36 -1.96 9.86
CA VAL A 101 -0.87 -1.75 8.50
C VAL A 101 -0.44 -0.40 7.94
N LEU A 102 -0.48 0.66 8.75
CA LEU A 102 -0.04 2.01 8.37
C LEU A 102 1.47 2.08 8.09
N TRP A 103 2.29 1.39 8.87
CA TRP A 103 3.74 1.31 8.65
C TRP A 103 4.12 0.54 7.39
N VAL A 104 3.21 -0.25 6.82
CA VAL A 104 3.36 -0.80 5.46
C VAL A 104 2.85 0.19 4.41
N ALA A 105 1.65 0.73 4.62
CA ALA A 105 0.95 1.55 3.64
C ALA A 105 1.61 2.92 3.40
N ALA A 106 2.06 3.59 4.46
CA ALA A 106 2.61 4.94 4.40
C ALA A 106 3.94 5.02 3.63
N PRO A 107 5.00 4.23 3.94
CA PRO A 107 6.22 4.27 3.15
C PRO A 107 6.00 3.77 1.71
N TYR A 108 5.16 2.76 1.53
CA TYR A 108 4.77 2.30 0.20
C TYR A 108 4.17 3.43 -0.64
N ALA A 109 3.18 4.13 -0.09
CA ALA A 109 2.51 5.24 -0.77
C ALA A 109 3.48 6.39 -1.05
N ALA A 110 4.34 6.74 -0.09
CA ALA A 110 5.34 7.78 -0.23
C ALA A 110 6.34 7.50 -1.37
N VAL A 111 6.81 6.25 -1.49
CA VAL A 111 7.74 5.85 -2.56
C VAL A 111 7.03 5.74 -3.92
N ARG A 112 5.86 5.10 -3.95
CA ARG A 112 5.14 4.81 -5.20
C ARG A 112 4.51 6.05 -5.80
N TYR A 113 3.78 6.83 -5.01
CA TYR A 113 3.00 7.98 -5.46
C TYR A 113 3.70 9.33 -5.23
N GLY A 114 4.66 9.38 -4.29
CA GLY A 114 5.39 10.58 -3.93
C GLY A 114 4.76 11.34 -2.76
N PHE A 115 5.55 12.19 -2.10
CA PHE A 115 5.12 12.96 -0.92
C PHE A 115 4.08 14.07 -1.20
N ARG A 116 3.85 14.41 -2.46
CA ARG A 116 2.84 15.40 -2.87
C ARG A 116 1.45 14.81 -3.06
N ASP A 117 1.35 13.49 -3.12
CA ASP A 117 0.09 12.81 -3.31
C ASP A 117 -0.75 12.83 -2.02
N SER A 118 -2.04 13.18 -2.12
CA SER A 118 -2.91 13.31 -0.94
C SER A 118 -3.10 11.99 -0.22
N PHE A 119 -3.10 10.86 -0.93
CA PHE A 119 -3.20 9.53 -0.30
C PHE A 119 -1.93 9.21 0.51
N ALA A 120 -0.75 9.47 -0.06
CA ALA A 120 0.52 9.30 0.65
C ALA A 120 0.63 10.22 1.88
N GLN A 121 0.24 11.49 1.76
CA GLN A 121 0.24 12.44 2.87
C GLN A 121 -0.68 12.00 4.00
N LEU A 122 -1.90 11.58 3.69
CA LEU A 122 -2.87 11.14 4.69
C LEU A 122 -2.42 9.85 5.39
N ALA A 123 -1.86 8.90 4.64
CA ALA A 123 -1.26 7.69 5.20
C ALA A 123 -0.10 8.01 6.15
N LEU A 124 0.80 8.93 5.77
CA LEU A 124 1.91 9.39 6.63
C LEU A 124 1.40 10.11 7.88
N MET A 125 0.42 11.01 7.76
CA MET A 125 -0.15 11.72 8.90
C MET A 125 -0.82 10.76 9.89
N LEU A 126 -1.65 9.82 9.40
CA LEU A 126 -2.26 8.81 10.27
C LEU A 126 -1.22 7.87 10.88
N CYS A 127 -0.20 7.46 10.13
CA CYS A 127 0.89 6.64 10.64
C CYS A 127 1.63 7.34 11.78
N ALA A 128 1.98 8.62 11.61
CA ALA A 128 2.60 9.43 12.64
C ALA A 128 1.67 9.58 13.85
N LEU A 129 0.41 9.94 13.64
CA LEU A 129 -0.58 10.13 14.70
C LEU A 129 -0.75 8.85 15.55
N VAL A 130 -0.99 7.71 14.91
CA VAL A 130 -1.18 6.42 15.58
C VAL A 130 0.08 6.02 16.34
N THR A 131 1.26 6.20 15.74
CA THR A 131 2.54 5.94 16.39
C THR A 131 2.71 6.83 17.62
N THR A 132 2.44 8.13 17.51
CA THR A 132 2.55 9.08 18.62
C THR A 132 1.61 8.70 19.78
N VAL A 133 0.35 8.37 19.50
CA VAL A 133 -0.58 7.94 20.55
C VAL A 133 -0.06 6.68 21.25
N ILE A 134 0.35 5.66 20.50
CA ILE A 134 0.90 4.42 21.07
C ILE A 134 2.09 4.68 21.99
N PHE A 135 3.00 5.59 21.59
CA PHE A 135 4.24 5.85 22.31
C PHE A 135 4.19 6.97 23.34
N TYR A 136 3.11 7.75 23.42
CA TYR A 136 3.08 8.94 24.30
C TYR A 136 1.71 9.17 24.96
N TRP A 137 0.79 8.20 24.93
CA TRP A 137 -0.55 8.33 25.50
C TRP A 137 -0.58 8.71 27.00
N TRP A 138 0.48 8.43 27.77
CA TRP A 138 0.51 8.81 29.19
C TRP A 138 0.72 10.32 29.39
N ILE A 139 1.08 11.06 28.34
CA ILE A 139 1.28 12.51 28.38
C ILE A 139 -0.02 13.16 27.87
N PRO A 140 -0.87 13.73 28.74
CA PRO A 140 -2.19 14.22 28.36
C PRO A 140 -2.13 15.35 27.31
N ALA A 141 -1.07 16.15 27.31
CA ALA A 141 -0.85 17.17 26.28
C ALA A 141 -0.67 16.56 24.88
N VAL A 142 -0.01 15.40 24.78
CA VAL A 142 0.17 14.70 23.50
C VAL A 142 -1.16 14.14 23.02
N ASP A 143 -1.96 13.55 23.91
CA ASP A 143 -3.30 13.06 23.55
C ASP A 143 -4.24 14.16 23.05
N VAL A 144 -4.27 15.31 23.73
CA VAL A 144 -5.10 16.46 23.31
C VAL A 144 -4.66 16.99 21.95
N THR A 145 -3.34 17.07 21.70
CA THR A 145 -2.82 17.52 20.40
C THR A 145 -3.10 16.50 19.30
N CYS A 146 -2.93 15.21 19.55
CA CYS A 146 -3.31 14.14 18.62
C CYS A 146 -4.81 14.19 18.30
N LEU A 147 -5.68 14.37 19.31
CA LEU A 147 -7.11 14.49 19.08
C LEU A 147 -7.44 15.71 18.20
N ALA A 148 -6.83 16.87 18.48
CA ALA A 148 -7.02 18.08 17.69
C ALA A 148 -6.56 17.89 16.23
N VAL A 149 -5.42 17.24 16.01
CA VAL A 149 -4.91 16.92 14.67
C VAL A 149 -5.85 15.93 13.95
N ALA A 150 -6.32 14.88 14.63
CA ALA A 150 -7.25 13.92 14.05
C ALA A 150 -8.57 14.58 13.62
N LEU A 151 -9.14 15.45 14.48
CA LEU A 151 -10.32 16.24 14.15
C LEU A 151 -10.07 17.18 12.98
N SER A 152 -8.90 17.81 12.91
CA SER A 152 -8.51 18.68 11.80
C SER A 152 -8.42 17.90 10.48
N ILE A 153 -7.83 16.70 10.49
CA ILE A 153 -7.76 15.81 9.31
C ILE A 153 -9.18 15.42 8.86
N LEU A 154 -10.06 15.05 9.79
CA LEU A 154 -11.45 14.70 9.48
C LEU A 154 -12.22 15.88 8.90
N PHE A 155 -12.05 17.06 9.49
CA PHE A 155 -12.67 18.30 9.02
C PHE A 155 -12.20 18.66 7.60
N CYS A 156 -10.88 18.69 7.36
CA CYS A 156 -10.31 18.92 6.03
C CYS A 156 -10.78 17.88 5.01
N SER A 157 -10.88 16.61 5.41
CA SER A 157 -11.37 15.52 4.55
C SER A 157 -12.85 15.69 4.18
N GLY A 158 -13.65 16.34 5.02
CA GLY A 158 -15.04 16.68 4.72
C GLY A 158 -15.17 17.85 3.74
N LEU A 159 -14.27 18.83 3.83
CA LEU A 159 -14.31 20.05 3.01
C LEU A 159 -13.76 19.84 1.59
N PHE A 160 -12.67 19.09 1.44
CA PHE A 160 -12.00 18.93 0.15
C PHE A 160 -12.35 17.60 -0.51
N ALA A 161 -12.93 17.66 -1.71
CA ALA A 161 -13.35 16.48 -2.46
C ALA A 161 -12.19 15.50 -2.74
N GLU A 162 -10.99 16.02 -2.99
CA GLU A 162 -9.78 15.21 -3.19
C GLU A 162 -9.39 14.44 -1.93
N TRP A 163 -9.42 15.12 -0.78
CA TRP A 163 -9.10 14.51 0.52
C TRP A 163 -10.17 13.50 0.93
N ARG A 164 -11.45 13.76 0.63
CA ARG A 164 -12.52 12.78 0.85
C ARG A 164 -12.26 11.48 0.09
N ARG A 165 -11.84 11.57 -1.18
CA ARG A 165 -11.48 10.41 -1.99
C ARG A 165 -10.24 9.72 -1.43
N ALA A 166 -9.19 10.46 -1.08
CA ALA A 166 -7.98 9.90 -0.46
C ALA A 166 -8.30 9.16 0.86
N PHE A 167 -9.15 9.77 1.70
CA PHE A 167 -9.57 9.20 2.97
C PHE A 167 -10.38 7.92 2.78
N LEU A 168 -11.34 7.90 1.85
CA LEU A 168 -12.09 6.69 1.50
C LEU A 168 -11.17 5.60 0.94
N ALA A 169 -10.24 5.96 0.05
CA ALA A 169 -9.24 5.04 -0.50
C ALA A 169 -8.45 4.37 0.62
N LEU A 170 -7.97 5.18 1.56
CA LEU A 170 -7.16 4.72 2.66
C LEU A 170 -7.97 3.90 3.65
N ALA A 171 -9.20 4.31 3.98
CA ALA A 171 -10.08 3.56 4.87
C ALA A 171 -10.33 2.14 4.35
N VAL A 172 -10.62 1.98 3.05
CA VAL A 172 -10.80 0.66 2.43
C VAL A 172 -9.49 -0.14 2.42
N ALA A 173 -8.37 0.50 2.07
CA ALA A 173 -7.06 -0.17 2.09
C ALA A 173 -6.67 -0.63 3.50
N LEU A 174 -6.96 0.16 4.53
CA LEU A 174 -6.73 -0.18 5.93
C LEU A 174 -7.66 -1.30 6.40
N ALA A 175 -8.94 -1.28 6.02
CA ALA A 175 -9.88 -2.35 6.35
C ALA A 175 -9.45 -3.69 5.75
N LEU A 176 -9.00 -3.70 4.48
CA LEU A 176 -8.44 -4.90 3.83
C LEU A 176 -7.17 -5.38 4.53
N GLY A 177 -6.27 -4.46 4.89
CA GLY A 177 -5.05 -4.77 5.64
C GLY A 177 -5.32 -5.38 7.00
N LEU A 178 -6.22 -4.76 7.77
CA LEU A 178 -6.64 -5.25 9.09
C LEU A 178 -7.31 -6.62 9.00
N GLY A 179 -8.17 -6.83 7.99
CA GLY A 179 -8.75 -8.13 7.68
C GLY A 179 -7.68 -9.18 7.38
N GLY A 180 -6.66 -8.82 6.60
CA GLY A 180 -5.50 -9.66 6.32
C GLY A 180 -4.70 -10.02 7.57
N VAL A 181 -4.36 -9.03 8.42
CA VAL A 181 -3.65 -9.25 9.68
C VAL A 181 -4.44 -10.17 10.62
N ARG A 182 -5.76 -9.94 10.74
CA ARG A 182 -6.64 -10.80 11.54
C ARG A 182 -6.70 -12.22 10.99
N PHE A 183 -6.87 -12.37 9.68
CA PHE A 183 -6.87 -13.68 9.04
C PHE A 183 -5.55 -14.44 9.26
N ILE A 184 -4.42 -13.75 9.14
CA ILE A 184 -3.08 -14.30 9.40
C ILE A 184 -2.93 -14.71 10.87
N TRP A 185 -3.44 -13.91 11.80
CA TRP A 185 -3.41 -14.23 13.23
C TRP A 185 -4.22 -15.49 13.55
N GLU A 186 -5.45 -15.57 13.08
CA GLU A 186 -6.30 -16.75 13.26
C GLU A 186 -5.70 -17.99 12.60
N LEU A 187 -5.17 -17.83 11.38
CA LEU A 187 -4.46 -18.90 10.70
C LEU A 187 -3.24 -19.33 11.52
N SER A 188 -2.47 -18.41 12.09
CA SER A 188 -1.29 -18.70 12.91
C SER A 188 -1.64 -19.55 14.14
N LEU A 189 -2.77 -19.23 14.81
CA LEU A 189 -3.27 -19.98 15.96
C LEU A 189 -3.67 -21.42 15.60
N VAL A 190 -4.39 -21.59 14.49
CA VAL A 190 -4.75 -22.92 13.97
C VAL A 190 -3.52 -23.69 13.48
N SER A 191 -2.53 -22.97 12.98
CA SER A 191 -1.32 -23.48 12.33
C SER A 191 -0.17 -23.83 13.28
N ALA A 192 -0.42 -24.01 14.59
CA ALA A 192 0.60 -24.56 15.49
C ALA A 192 1.20 -25.89 14.96
N THR A 193 0.51 -26.55 14.03
CA THR A 193 0.90 -27.75 13.28
C THR A 193 1.48 -27.52 11.87
N LEU A 194 1.47 -26.30 11.32
CA LEU A 194 2.05 -26.02 10.00
C LEU A 194 3.58 -25.90 10.05
N SER A 195 4.20 -26.22 8.92
CA SER A 195 5.62 -25.99 8.64
C SER A 195 6.04 -24.55 8.92
N SER A 196 7.20 -24.37 9.58
CA SER A 196 7.82 -23.06 9.85
C SER A 196 7.94 -22.17 8.62
N ARG A 197 8.15 -22.77 7.43
CA ARG A 197 8.23 -22.03 6.16
C ARG A 197 6.97 -21.23 5.83
N ILE A 198 5.79 -21.77 6.15
CA ILE A 198 4.54 -21.07 5.86
C ILE A 198 4.42 -19.86 6.79
N ARG A 199 4.75 -20.03 8.08
CA ARG A 199 4.76 -18.95 9.07
C ARG A 199 5.67 -17.80 8.67
N ASP A 200 6.88 -18.11 8.20
CA ASP A 200 7.86 -17.10 7.78
C ASP A 200 7.42 -16.30 6.54
N SER A 201 6.51 -16.87 5.73
CA SER A 201 5.98 -16.21 4.52
C SER A 201 4.73 -15.34 4.77
N LEU A 202 4.05 -15.49 5.90
CA LEU A 202 2.83 -14.72 6.22
C LEU A 202 3.03 -13.19 6.20
N PRO A 203 4.13 -12.64 6.72
CA PRO A 203 4.38 -11.19 6.66
C PRO A 203 4.50 -10.69 5.21
N LEU A 204 5.15 -11.47 4.33
CA LEU A 204 5.27 -11.12 2.91
C LEU A 204 3.89 -11.10 2.23
N PHE A 205 3.03 -12.05 2.57
CA PHE A 205 1.67 -12.09 2.06
C PHE A 205 0.84 -10.88 2.55
N ALA A 206 0.98 -10.51 3.83
CA ALA A 206 0.33 -9.32 4.38
C ALA A 206 0.74 -8.03 3.64
N VAL A 207 2.05 -7.87 3.40
CA VAL A 207 2.59 -6.72 2.66
C VAL A 207 2.09 -6.74 1.21
N ALA A 208 2.09 -7.90 0.54
CA ALA A 208 1.56 -8.03 -0.81
C ALA A 208 0.07 -7.65 -0.88
N LEU A 209 -0.74 -8.13 0.06
CA LEU A 209 -2.17 -7.79 0.15
C LEU A 209 -2.38 -6.29 0.39
N GLN A 210 -1.63 -5.70 1.31
CA GLN A 210 -1.76 -4.27 1.63
C GLN A 210 -1.35 -3.37 0.47
N THR A 211 -0.22 -3.68 -0.16
CA THR A 211 0.29 -2.90 -1.29
C THR A 211 -0.60 -3.03 -2.53
N THR A 212 -1.16 -4.22 -2.78
CA THR A 212 -2.15 -4.41 -3.86
C THR A 212 -3.45 -3.68 -3.57
N ALA A 213 -3.96 -3.70 -2.33
CA ALA A 213 -5.12 -2.91 -1.92
C ALA A 213 -4.90 -1.41 -2.12
N CYS A 214 -3.75 -0.87 -1.69
CA CYS A 214 -3.37 0.53 -1.92
C CYS A 214 -3.29 0.86 -3.42
N GLY A 215 -2.69 -0.02 -4.22
CA GLY A 215 -2.59 0.11 -5.68
C GLY A 215 -3.93 0.07 -6.41
N TRP A 216 -4.87 -0.72 -5.91
CA TRP A 216 -6.21 -0.84 -6.50
C TRP A 216 -7.09 0.37 -6.13
N MET A 217 -7.14 0.75 -4.85
CA MET A 217 -7.92 1.90 -4.40
C MET A 217 -7.46 3.22 -5.01
N HIS A 218 -6.13 3.43 -5.12
CA HIS A 218 -5.60 4.63 -5.75
C HIS A 218 -6.01 4.72 -7.23
N ARG A 219 -5.95 3.62 -7.99
CA ARG A 219 -6.36 3.61 -9.40
C ARG A 219 -7.86 3.91 -9.55
N LEU A 220 -8.72 3.27 -8.76
CA LEU A 220 -10.16 3.47 -8.85
C LEU A 220 -10.60 4.91 -8.58
N LEU A 221 -9.96 5.59 -7.62
CA LEU A 221 -10.44 6.89 -7.16
C LEU A 221 -9.77 8.09 -7.85
N PHE A 222 -8.55 7.90 -8.38
CA PHE A 222 -7.79 8.97 -9.03
C PHE A 222 -7.68 8.82 -10.56
N GLN A 223 -8.09 7.69 -11.16
CA GLN A 223 -8.16 7.51 -12.62
C GLN A 223 -9.58 7.24 -13.15
N PRO A 224 -10.61 8.03 -12.81
CA PRO A 224 -11.99 7.71 -13.20
C PRO A 224 -12.31 7.86 -14.70
N ASN A 225 -11.42 8.43 -15.55
CA ASN A 225 -11.84 8.97 -16.86
C ASN A 225 -11.02 8.56 -18.11
N GLN A 226 -10.15 7.56 -18.06
CA GLN A 226 -9.48 7.05 -19.28
C GLN A 226 -10.33 6.02 -20.05
N GLN A 227 -11.47 5.56 -19.50
CA GLN A 227 -12.35 4.56 -20.16
C GLN A 227 -13.54 5.15 -20.92
N GLY A 228 -13.77 6.46 -20.89
CA GLY A 228 -15.00 7.09 -21.43
C GLY A 228 -14.88 7.86 -22.76
N SER A 229 -13.69 8.17 -23.26
CA SER A 229 -13.52 9.09 -24.41
C SER A 229 -13.35 8.39 -25.77
N GLY A 230 -13.71 7.11 -25.89
CA GLY A 230 -13.50 6.30 -27.10
C GLY A 230 -14.74 6.06 -27.98
N ILE A 231 -15.88 6.68 -27.67
CA ILE A 231 -17.10 6.55 -28.47
C ILE A 231 -17.63 7.95 -28.79
N GLU A 232 -16.94 8.66 -29.69
CA GLU A 232 -17.64 9.63 -30.54
C GLU A 232 -18.31 8.83 -31.67
N PRO A 233 -19.65 8.80 -31.76
CA PRO A 233 -20.29 8.33 -32.97
C PRO A 233 -19.98 9.35 -34.08
N ALA A 234 -19.28 8.90 -35.12
CA ALA A 234 -19.13 9.65 -36.36
C ALA A 234 -20.54 9.98 -36.90
N ALA A 235 -20.85 11.27 -36.96
CA ALA A 235 -21.98 11.82 -37.70
C ALA A 235 -21.51 12.29 -39.08
#